data_AF-A0AAW8L1T2-F1
#
_entry.id   AF-A0AAW8L1T2-F1
#
_cell.length_a   1.000
_cell.length_b   1.000
_cell.length_c   1.000
_cell.angle_alpha   90.00
_cell.angle_beta   90.00
_cell.angle_gamma   90.00
#
_symmetry.space_group_name_H-M   'P 1'
#
loop_
_entity.id
_entity.type
_entity.pdbx_description
1 polymer ?
#
loop_
_entity_poly.entity_id
_entity_poly.type
_entity_poly.pdbx_seq_one_letter_code
_entity_poly.pdbx_strand_id
1 'polypeptide(L)'
;KIINLIKGFFSGDVESRHFAISVLIAFFPAVIIGVLAVDFIKSVLFSPIVVAIALIVGALIIFWVESRQFEHKTLDATKITFKQALLVGLAQCVAMIPGTSRSGATIVGGMFAGLSRKAATEFSFFLAMPTMLGAATFDLIKNADV
;
A
#
# COMPACT_ATOMS: atom_id res chain seq x y z
N LYS A 1 -3.22 16.36 -11.89
CA LYS A 1 -2.52 15.06 -11.86
C LYS A 1 -3.49 13.86 -11.95
N ILE A 2 -4.44 13.68 -11.03
CA ILE A 2 -5.39 12.54 -11.06
C ILE A 2 -6.20 12.48 -12.37
N ILE A 3 -6.78 13.61 -12.81
CA ILE A 3 -7.53 13.69 -14.08
C ILE A 3 -6.63 13.37 -15.29
N ASN A 4 -5.35 13.75 -15.25
CA ASN A 4 -4.39 13.46 -16.34
C ASN A 4 -3.95 11.99 -16.33
N LEU A 5 -3.91 11.33 -15.18
CA LEU A 5 -3.65 9.89 -15.07
C LEU A 5 -4.85 9.07 -15.53
N ILE A 6 -6.07 9.48 -15.21
CA ILE A 6 -7.29 8.85 -15.72
C ILE A 6 -7.38 9.06 -17.24
N LYS A 7 -7.20 10.28 -17.73
CA LYS A 7 -7.15 10.56 -19.18
C LYS A 7 -5.99 9.83 -19.87
N GLY A 8 -4.81 9.79 -19.25
CA GLY A 8 -3.62 9.08 -19.74
C GLY A 8 -3.81 7.57 -19.83
N PHE A 9 -4.53 6.99 -18.87
CA PHE A 9 -4.93 5.59 -18.88
C PHE A 9 -5.85 5.25 -20.06
N PHE A 10 -6.77 6.15 -20.43
CA PHE A 10 -7.64 6.01 -21.61
C PHE A 10 -7.03 6.53 -22.92
N SER A 11 -5.92 7.29 -22.89
CA SER A 11 -5.28 7.87 -24.08
C SER A 11 -4.14 7.04 -24.67
N GLY A 12 -3.83 5.88 -24.09
CA GLY A 12 -2.79 4.97 -24.62
C GLY A 12 -1.35 5.34 -24.29
N ASP A 13 -1.12 6.18 -23.26
CA ASP A 13 0.24 6.48 -22.80
C ASP A 13 0.88 5.25 -22.10
N VAL A 14 2.06 4.86 -22.57
CA VAL A 14 2.76 3.64 -22.12
C VAL A 14 3.14 3.74 -20.65
N GLU A 15 3.58 4.91 -20.18
CA GLU A 15 3.94 5.12 -18.77
C GLU A 15 2.70 5.07 -17.87
N SER A 16 1.61 5.74 -18.25
CA SER A 16 0.34 5.68 -17.51
C SER A 16 -0.21 4.26 -17.39
N ARG A 17 -0.16 3.47 -18.47
CA ARG A 17 -0.58 2.06 -18.45
C ARG A 17 0.31 1.21 -17.55
N HIS A 18 1.63 1.37 -17.66
CA HIS A 18 2.59 0.67 -16.82
C HIS A 18 2.39 0.98 -15.33
N PHE A 19 2.15 2.25 -15.00
CA PHE A 19 1.87 2.68 -13.64
C PHE A 19 0.58 2.07 -13.10
N ALA A 20 -0.50 2.09 -13.89
CA ALA A 20 -1.76 1.49 -13.48
C ALA A 20 -1.66 -0.03 -13.28
N ILE A 21 -0.97 -0.74 -14.16
CA ILE A 21 -0.69 -2.18 -13.99
C ILE A 21 0.13 -2.42 -12.71
N SER A 22 1.13 -1.58 -12.45
CA SER A 22 1.93 -1.67 -11.22
C SER A 22 1.08 -1.48 -9.96
N VAL A 23 0.13 -0.54 -9.97
CA VAL A 23 -0.83 -0.37 -8.87
C VAL A 23 -1.67 -1.64 -8.67
N LEU A 24 -2.16 -2.26 -9.74
CA LEU A 24 -2.92 -3.51 -9.65
C LEU A 24 -2.06 -4.68 -9.12
N ILE A 25 -0.80 -4.78 -9.55
CA ILE A 25 0.15 -5.78 -9.03
C ILE A 25 0.37 -5.59 -7.53
N ALA A 26 0.52 -4.35 -7.05
CA ALA A 26 0.69 -4.07 -5.63
C ALA A 26 -0.60 -4.31 -4.83
N PHE A 27 -1.76 -4.12 -5.44
CA PHE A 27 -3.06 -4.36 -4.81
C PHE A 27 -3.35 -5.84 -4.61
N PHE A 28 -2.97 -6.70 -5.56
CA PHE A 28 -3.37 -8.11 -5.61
C PHE A 28 -2.98 -8.93 -4.36
N PRO A 29 -1.74 -8.88 -3.83
CA PRO A 29 -1.37 -9.61 -2.61
C PRO A 29 -2.22 -9.19 -1.40
N ALA A 30 -2.51 -7.90 -1.28
CA ALA A 30 -3.29 -7.37 -0.17
C ALA A 30 -4.76 -7.81 -0.23
N VAL A 31 -5.34 -7.94 -1.42
CA VAL A 31 -6.69 -8.49 -1.56
C VAL A 31 -6.72 -9.96 -1.17
N ILE A 32 -5.81 -10.76 -1.70
CA ILE A 32 -5.79 -12.21 -1.44
C ILE A 32 -5.63 -12.47 0.06
N ILE A 33 -4.59 -11.88 0.66
CA ILE A 33 -4.31 -12.10 2.08
C ILE A 33 -5.40 -11.48 2.94
N GLY A 34 -5.92 -10.30 2.56
CA GLY A 34 -6.98 -9.62 3.32
C GLY A 34 -8.27 -10.42 3.37
N VAL A 35 -8.68 -11.02 2.25
CA VAL A 35 -9.87 -11.87 2.18
C VAL A 35 -9.66 -13.19 2.93
N LEU A 36 -8.50 -13.84 2.76
CA LEU A 36 -8.21 -15.12 3.41
C LEU A 36 -7.99 -14.99 4.92
N ALA A 37 -7.44 -13.88 5.39
CA ALA A 37 -7.10 -13.66 6.79
C ALA A 37 -8.15 -12.84 7.57
N VAL A 38 -9.27 -12.46 6.95
CA VAL A 38 -10.24 -11.53 7.55
C VAL A 38 -10.76 -12.00 8.92
N ASP A 39 -11.07 -13.29 9.06
CA ASP A 39 -11.63 -13.83 10.31
C ASP A 39 -10.53 -13.94 11.39
N PHE A 40 -9.29 -14.24 11.01
CA PHE A 40 -8.14 -14.24 11.91
C PHE A 40 -7.83 -12.82 12.43
N ILE A 41 -7.84 -11.83 11.55
CA ILE A 41 -7.60 -10.43 11.91
C ILE A 41 -8.64 -9.95 12.92
N LYS A 42 -9.93 -10.22 12.66
CA LYS A 42 -11.04 -9.81 13.55
C LYS A 42 -11.02 -10.52 14.90
N SER A 43 -10.62 -11.79 14.95
CA SER A 43 -10.65 -12.58 16.19
C SER A 43 -9.42 -12.42 17.09
N VAL A 44 -8.23 -12.28 16.49
CA VAL A 44 -6.95 -12.32 17.24
C VAL A 44 -6.31 -10.94 17.36
N LEU A 45 -6.40 -10.11 16.31
CA LEU A 45 -5.62 -8.88 16.22
C LEU A 45 -6.39 -7.62 16.64
N PHE A 46 -7.72 -7.68 16.71
CA PHE A 46 -8.58 -6.55 17.11
C PHE A 46 -8.61 -6.36 18.65
N SER A 47 -7.46 -5.96 19.21
CA SER A 47 -7.33 -5.56 20.63
C SER A 47 -6.68 -4.18 20.74
N PRO A 48 -7.14 -3.30 21.66
CA PRO A 48 -6.53 -2.00 21.89
C PRO A 48 -5.02 -2.07 22.17
N ILE A 49 -4.56 -3.15 22.83
CA ILE A 49 -3.13 -3.37 23.13
C ILE A 49 -2.34 -3.62 21.84
N VAL A 50 -2.87 -4.43 20.92
CA VAL A 50 -2.23 -4.71 19.62
C VAL A 50 -2.12 -3.41 18.81
N VAL A 51 -3.19 -2.61 18.78
CA VAL A 51 -3.19 -1.32 18.09
C VAL A 51 -2.14 -0.37 18.66
N ALA A 52 -2.06 -0.25 19.99
CA ALA A 52 -1.09 0.62 20.65
C ALA A 52 0.36 0.19 20.35
N ILE A 53 0.65 -1.11 20.44
CA ILE A 53 1.98 -1.65 20.12
C ILE A 53 2.31 -1.41 18.65
N ALA A 54 1.38 -1.68 17.73
CA ALA A 54 1.58 -1.49 16.29
C ALA A 54 1.88 -0.03 15.94
N LEU A 55 1.24 0.94 16.60
CA LEU A 55 1.52 2.37 16.42
C LEU A 55 2.93 2.74 16.89
N ILE A 56 3.34 2.27 18.07
CA ILE A 56 4.68 2.53 18.61
C ILE A 56 5.75 1.91 17.69
N VAL A 57 5.59 0.64 17.33
CA VAL A 57 6.51 -0.05 16.43
C VAL A 57 6.56 0.63 15.06
N GLY A 58 5.41 1.01 14.51
CA GLY A 58 5.33 1.74 13.25
C GLY A 58 6.09 3.07 13.29
N ALA A 59 5.94 3.84 14.37
CA ALA A 59 6.67 5.10 14.55
C ALA A 59 8.19 4.86 14.63
N LEU A 60 8.64 3.86 15.40
CA LEU A 60 10.06 3.50 15.50
C LEU A 60 10.65 3.07 14.16
N ILE A 61 9.91 2.29 13.37
CA ILE A 61 10.32 1.88 12.02
C ILE A 61 10.49 3.09 11.12
N ILE A 62 9.55 4.04 11.13
CA ILE A 62 9.64 5.26 10.33
C ILE A 62 10.89 6.07 10.71
N PHE A 63 11.12 6.29 12.00
CA PHE A 63 12.33 7.00 12.47
C PHE A 63 13.62 6.29 12.05
N TRP A 64 13.66 4.96 12.14
CA TRP A 64 14.82 4.17 11.75
C TRP A 64 15.07 4.17 10.24
N VAL A 65 14.01 4.17 9.43
CA VAL A 65 14.13 4.32 7.97
C VAL A 65 14.60 5.72 7.62
N GLU A 66 14.10 6.75 8.30
CA GLU A 66 14.48 8.15 8.05
C GLU A 66 15.94 8.45 8.38
N SER A 67 16.51 7.78 9.38
CA SER A 67 17.92 7.94 9.74
C SER A 67 18.90 7.26 8.77
N ARG A 68 18.40 6.53 7.77
CA ARG A 68 19.23 5.83 6.78
C ARG A 68 19.33 6.57 5.46
N GLN A 69 20.53 6.56 4.89
CA GLN A 69 20.77 6.97 3.52
C GLN A 69 20.50 5.78 2.61
N PHE A 70 19.38 5.80 1.89
CA PHE A 70 19.09 4.82 0.84
C PHE A 70 19.57 5.35 -0.50
N GLU A 71 20.29 4.54 -1.26
CA GLU A 71 20.52 4.81 -2.68
C GLU A 71 19.24 4.53 -3.46
N HIS A 72 18.47 5.59 -3.73
CA HIS A 72 17.21 5.49 -4.45
C HIS A 72 17.46 5.42 -5.96
N LYS A 73 17.15 4.28 -6.57
CA LYS A 73 17.29 4.07 -8.03
C LYS A 73 16.09 4.59 -8.81
N THR A 74 14.91 4.60 -8.19
CA THR A 74 13.65 5.01 -8.83
C THR A 74 13.15 6.30 -8.20
N LEU A 75 13.28 7.42 -8.90
CA LEU A 75 12.90 8.75 -8.41
C LEU A 75 11.47 9.15 -8.75
N ASP A 76 10.89 8.52 -9.77
CA ASP A 76 9.54 8.77 -10.27
C ASP A 76 8.64 7.55 -10.05
N ALA A 77 7.44 7.78 -9.56
CA ALA A 77 6.44 6.74 -9.31
C ALA A 77 6.01 6.04 -10.61
N THR A 78 5.96 6.74 -11.76
CA THR A 78 5.57 6.14 -13.06
C THR A 78 6.58 5.09 -13.56
N LYS A 79 7.83 5.19 -13.09
CA LYS A 79 8.96 4.33 -13.47
C LYS A 79 9.19 3.18 -12.48
N ILE A 80 8.23 2.91 -11.60
CA ILE A 80 8.29 1.79 -10.67
C ILE A 80 8.31 0.46 -11.42
N THR A 81 9.29 -0.41 -11.17
CA THR A 81 9.30 -1.74 -11.79
C THR A 81 8.20 -2.64 -11.19
N PHE A 82 7.71 -3.63 -11.94
CA PHE A 82 6.75 -4.60 -11.41
C PHE A 82 7.26 -5.36 -10.18
N LYS A 83 8.57 -5.61 -10.10
CA LYS A 83 9.20 -6.20 -8.91
C LYS A 83 9.06 -5.29 -7.69
N GLN A 84 9.31 -3.99 -7.86
CA GLN A 84 9.14 -3.01 -6.80
C GLN A 84 7.67 -2.88 -6.38
N ALA A 85 6.76 -2.85 -7.35
CA ALA A 85 5.32 -2.80 -7.08
C ALA A 85 4.85 -4.02 -6.26
N LEU A 86 5.31 -5.23 -6.61
CA LEU A 86 5.00 -6.44 -5.86
C LEU A 86 5.53 -6.36 -4.42
N LEU A 87 6.76 -5.90 -4.21
CA LEU A 87 7.35 -5.72 -2.87
C LEU A 87 6.55 -4.71 -2.04
N VAL A 88 6.09 -3.61 -2.64
CA VAL A 88 5.19 -2.66 -1.97
C VAL A 88 3.86 -3.32 -1.59
N GLY A 89 3.29 -4.15 -2.47
CA GLY A 89 2.07 -4.90 -2.19
C GLY A 89 2.22 -5.91 -1.05
N LEU A 90 3.35 -6.60 -0.99
CA LEU A 90 3.68 -7.49 0.13
C LEU A 90 3.86 -6.70 1.43
N ALA A 91 4.53 -5.54 1.39
CA ALA A 91 4.64 -4.65 2.54
C ALA A 91 3.27 -4.13 3.00
N GLN A 92 2.34 -3.86 2.07
CA GLN A 92 0.97 -3.48 2.39
C GLN A 92 0.24 -4.54 3.22
N CYS A 93 0.59 -5.82 3.09
CA CYS A 93 -0.04 -6.88 3.87
C CYS A 93 0.24 -6.76 5.38
N VAL A 94 1.36 -6.12 5.76
CA VAL A 94 1.64 -5.79 7.17
C VAL A 94 0.60 -4.82 7.74
N ALA A 95 -0.01 -3.99 6.90
CA ALA A 95 -1.07 -3.07 7.29
C ALA A 95 -2.39 -3.76 7.67
N MET A 96 -2.48 -5.08 7.53
CA MET A 96 -3.61 -5.87 8.03
C MET A 96 -3.58 -6.05 9.54
N ILE A 97 -2.43 -5.82 10.18
CA ILE A 97 -2.33 -5.74 11.64
C ILE A 97 -3.01 -4.43 12.08
N PRO A 98 -4.08 -4.48 12.90
CA PRO A 98 -4.75 -3.29 13.39
C PRO A 98 -3.78 -2.34 14.11
N GLY A 99 -3.84 -1.05 13.77
CA GLY A 99 -2.93 -0.03 14.28
C GLY A 99 -1.67 0.18 13.43
N THR A 100 -1.34 -0.74 12.50
CA THR A 100 -0.31 -0.46 11.51
C THR A 100 -0.81 0.55 10.49
N SER A 101 -0.03 1.60 10.25
CA SER A 101 -0.32 2.59 9.22
C SER A 101 -0.09 1.99 7.83
N ARG A 102 -1.16 1.88 7.01
CA ARG A 102 -1.06 1.42 5.62
C ARG A 102 -0.08 2.25 4.82
N SER A 103 -0.22 3.58 4.85
CA SER A 103 0.71 4.47 4.15
C SER A 103 2.14 4.32 4.67
N GLY A 104 2.32 4.14 5.98
CA GLY A 104 3.64 3.85 6.55
C GLY A 104 4.25 2.58 5.98
N ALA A 105 3.50 1.48 5.98
CA ALA A 105 3.96 0.18 5.49
C ALA A 105 4.33 0.21 3.99
N THR A 106 3.51 0.86 3.15
CA THR A 106 3.77 0.96 1.71
C THR A 106 4.89 1.95 1.36
N ILE A 107 5.00 3.08 2.07
CA ILE A 107 6.08 4.05 1.87
C ILE A 107 7.41 3.43 2.28
N VAL A 108 7.48 2.85 3.48
CA VAL A 108 8.68 2.19 3.98
C VAL A 108 9.06 1.00 3.09
N GLY A 109 8.09 0.15 2.72
CA GLY A 109 8.31 -0.95 1.79
C GLY A 109 8.82 -0.48 0.42
N GLY A 110 8.28 0.64 -0.10
CA GLY A 110 8.74 1.26 -1.34
C GLY A 110 10.16 1.78 -1.25
N MET A 111 10.53 2.41 -0.14
CA MET A 111 11.90 2.86 0.12
C MET A 111 12.88 1.68 0.17
N PHE A 112 12.51 0.57 0.84
CA PHE A 112 13.30 -0.67 0.80
C PHE A 112 13.39 -1.30 -0.59
N ALA A 113 12.36 -1.15 -1.41
CA ALA A 113 12.37 -1.57 -2.81
C ALA A 113 13.20 -0.62 -3.72
N GLY A 114 13.75 0.47 -3.18
CA GLY A 114 14.63 1.40 -3.89
C GLY A 114 13.92 2.60 -4.53
N LEU A 115 12.67 2.87 -4.15
CA LEU A 115 11.96 4.10 -4.54
C LEU A 115 12.38 5.26 -3.65
N SER A 116 12.53 6.45 -4.24
CA SER A 116 12.62 7.69 -3.47
C SER A 116 11.40 7.85 -2.56
N ARG A 117 11.56 8.51 -1.41
CA ARG A 117 10.44 8.83 -0.51
C ARG A 117 9.27 9.45 -1.25
N LYS A 118 9.55 10.39 -2.17
CA LYS A 118 8.54 11.04 -3.00
C LYS A 118 7.81 10.03 -3.90
N ALA A 119 8.54 9.20 -4.65
CA ALA A 119 7.95 8.20 -5.53
C ALA A 119 7.13 7.16 -4.75
N ALA A 120 7.66 6.67 -3.63
CA ALA A 120 6.97 5.73 -2.74
C ALA A 120 5.67 6.33 -2.17
N THR A 121 5.71 7.61 -1.81
CA THR A 121 4.53 8.34 -1.31
C THR A 121 3.48 8.51 -2.39
N GLU A 122 3.87 8.97 -3.59
CA GLU A 122 2.95 9.08 -4.73
C GLU A 122 2.34 7.72 -5.07
N PHE A 123 3.15 6.67 -5.23
CA PHE A 123 2.66 5.32 -5.50
C PHE A 123 1.72 4.79 -4.40
N SER A 124 2.05 5.01 -3.13
CA SER A 124 1.20 4.64 -1.99
C SER A 124 -0.16 5.32 -2.02
N PHE A 125 -0.25 6.59 -2.44
CA PHE A 125 -1.53 7.28 -2.58
C PHE A 125 -2.38 6.67 -3.71
N PHE A 126 -1.76 6.31 -4.83
CA PHE A 126 -2.47 5.66 -5.92
C PHE A 126 -2.94 4.24 -5.57
N LEU A 127 -2.12 3.48 -4.87
CA LEU A 127 -2.48 2.15 -4.34
C LEU A 127 -3.61 2.21 -3.30
N ALA A 128 -3.67 3.29 -2.52
CA ALA A 128 -4.72 3.48 -1.51
C ALA A 128 -6.13 3.51 -2.11
N MET A 129 -6.30 4.09 -3.30
CA MET A 129 -7.62 4.25 -3.93
C MET A 129 -8.33 2.91 -4.17
N PRO A 130 -7.79 1.95 -4.94
CA PRO A 130 -8.43 0.65 -5.12
C PRO A 130 -8.48 -0.16 -3.82
N THR A 131 -7.46 -0.02 -2.96
CA THR A 131 -7.41 -0.76 -1.68
C THR A 131 -8.51 -0.35 -0.72
N MET A 132 -8.67 0.95 -0.48
CA MET A 132 -9.70 1.46 0.44
C MET A 132 -11.10 1.30 -0.14
N LEU A 133 -11.27 1.51 -1.45
CA LEU A 133 -12.54 1.29 -2.12
C LEU A 133 -12.96 -0.18 -2.00
N GLY A 134 -12.07 -1.12 -2.34
CA GLY A 134 -12.35 -2.55 -2.23
C GLY A 134 -12.67 -2.98 -0.81
N ALA A 135 -11.90 -2.51 0.18
CA ALA A 135 -12.14 -2.81 1.59
C ALA A 135 -13.49 -2.25 2.09
N ALA A 136 -13.81 -1.00 1.75
CA ALA A 136 -15.07 -0.37 2.14
C ALA A 136 -16.27 -1.05 1.47
N THR A 137 -16.19 -1.36 0.18
CA THR A 137 -17.25 -2.09 -0.54
C THR A 137 -17.44 -3.49 0.04
N PHE A 138 -16.36 -4.22 0.34
CA PHE A 138 -16.44 -5.54 0.96
C PHE A 138 -17.08 -5.48 2.35
N ASP A 139 -16.68 -4.51 3.18
CA ASP A 139 -17.24 -4.34 4.52
C ASP A 139 -18.72 -3.90 4.48
N LEU A 140 -19.09 -2.99 3.57
CA LEU A 140 -20.49 -2.62 3.36
C LEU A 140 -21.35 -3.81 2.96
N ILE A 141 -20.88 -4.64 2.00
CA ILE A 141 -21.64 -5.82 1.56
C ILE A 141 -21.75 -6.87 2.69
N LYS A 142 -20.67 -7.13 3.42
CA LYS A 142 -20.65 -8.17 4.49
C LYS A 142 -21.48 -7.76 5.71
N ASN A 143 -21.67 -6.47 5.97
CA ASN A 143 -22.45 -5.96 7.09
C ASN A 143 -23.75 -5.25 6.64
N ALA A 144 -24.18 -5.40 5.38
CA ALA A 144 -25.42 -4.79 4.89
C ALA A 144 -26.69 -5.37 5.54
N ASP A 145 -26.61 -6.60 6.02
CA ASP A 145 -27.72 -7.37 6.58
C ASP A 145 -27.77 -7.33 8.13
N VAL A 146 -26.96 -6.47 8.77
CA VAL A 146 -26.95 -6.22 10.22
C VAL A 146 -27.75 -4.95 10.53
#